data_AF-A0A843I7V9-F1
#
_entry.id   AF-A0A843I7V9-F1
#
_cell.length_a   1.000
_cell.length_b   1.000
_cell.length_c   1.000
_cell.angle_alpha   90.00
_cell.angle_beta   90.00
_cell.angle_gamma   90.00
#
_symmetry.space_group_name_H-M   'P 1'
#
loop_
_entity.id
_entity.type
_entity.pdbx_description
1 polymer ?
#
loop_
_entity_poly.entity_id
_entity_poly.type
_entity_poly.pdbx_seq_one_letter_code
_entity_poly.pdbx_strand_id
1 'polypeptide(L)'
;MLDNYFNFKENGTDFKTEILAGITTFLAMAYILGVNPTMLAEGGMPASGVFFATALSSGIACIIMGIVSKYPVGLAPGMGLNALFTYTIILEMGNTWETALAAVFVSSIVFLIITISGLREKILNIIPNDLKLGIGAGIGFFLAFLGLKSCGIITSDPSTFVTMGSLLYPPALLALIGILITLIFYVQKVPAAV
;
A
#
# COMPACT_ATOMS: atom_id res chain seq x y z
N MET A 1 15.63 -28.06 -11.44
CA MET A 1 14.51 -28.23 -10.50
C MET A 1 13.72 -26.94 -10.34
N LEU A 2 14.34 -25.82 -9.95
CA LEU A 2 13.69 -24.49 -9.91
C LEU A 2 13.22 -24.02 -11.30
N ASP A 3 14.05 -24.15 -12.34
CA ASP A 3 13.69 -23.80 -13.73
C ASP A 3 12.42 -24.49 -14.24
N ASN A 4 12.20 -25.75 -13.85
CA ASN A 4 11.04 -26.54 -14.27
C ASN A 4 9.82 -26.35 -13.35
N TYR A 5 10.01 -25.80 -12.15
CA TYR A 5 8.90 -25.53 -11.22
C TYR A 5 8.25 -24.18 -11.53
N PHE A 6 9.07 -23.18 -11.85
CA PHE A 6 8.67 -21.82 -12.20
C PHE A 6 8.64 -21.55 -13.71
N ASN A 7 8.98 -22.54 -14.53
CA ASN A 7 8.98 -22.46 -15.99
C ASN A 7 9.70 -21.22 -16.54
N PHE A 8 10.91 -20.91 -16.05
CA PHE A 8 11.63 -19.67 -16.40
C PHE A 8 11.79 -19.48 -17.91
N LYS A 9 12.04 -20.57 -18.66
CA LYS A 9 12.16 -20.52 -20.12
C LYS A 9 10.86 -20.19 -20.85
N GLU A 10 9.71 -20.64 -20.34
CA GLU A 10 8.40 -20.31 -20.92
C GLU A 10 8.03 -18.86 -20.59
N ASN A 11 8.45 -18.38 -19.42
CA ASN A 11 8.25 -17.01 -18.97
C ASN A 11 9.31 -16.03 -19.50
N GLY A 12 10.27 -16.49 -20.32
CA GLY A 12 11.31 -15.64 -20.92
C GLY A 12 12.26 -14.98 -19.91
N THR A 13 12.43 -15.58 -18.73
CA THR A 13 13.23 -15.03 -17.62
C THR A 13 14.37 -15.98 -17.21
N ASP A 14 15.26 -15.53 -16.33
CA ASP A 14 16.32 -16.34 -15.73
C ASP A 14 16.44 -16.07 -14.21
N PHE A 15 17.14 -16.95 -13.52
CA PHE A 15 17.29 -16.88 -12.06
C PHE A 15 17.90 -15.55 -11.57
N LYS A 16 18.82 -14.95 -12.34
CA LYS A 16 19.45 -13.67 -11.95
C LYS A 16 18.45 -12.53 -12.07
N THR A 17 17.66 -12.54 -13.14
CA THR A 17 16.63 -11.55 -13.44
C THR A 17 15.53 -11.61 -12.38
N GLU A 18 15.08 -12.80 -11.99
CA GLU A 18 14.07 -12.98 -10.94
C GLU A 18 14.56 -12.50 -9.56
N ILE A 19 15.81 -12.78 -9.19
CA ILE A 19 16.39 -12.24 -7.95
C ILE A 19 16.44 -10.72 -8.00
N LEU A 20 16.92 -10.15 -9.10
CA LEU A 20 17.04 -8.70 -9.24
C LEU A 20 15.66 -8.02 -9.21
N ALA A 21 14.67 -8.61 -9.90
CA ALA A 21 13.28 -8.16 -9.87
C ALA A 21 12.69 -8.26 -8.47
N GLY A 22 12.96 -9.33 -7.74
CA GLY A 22 12.54 -9.52 -6.34
C GLY A 22 13.12 -8.46 -5.42
N ILE A 23 14.44 -8.20 -5.52
CA ILE A 23 15.11 -7.14 -4.74
C ILE A 23 14.54 -5.76 -5.10
N THR A 24 14.35 -5.47 -6.38
CA THR A 24 13.80 -4.21 -6.86
C THR A 24 12.38 -4.00 -6.32
N THR A 25 11.54 -5.04 -6.38
CA THR A 25 10.17 -5.01 -5.85
C THR A 25 10.16 -4.83 -4.34
N PHE A 26 11.06 -5.52 -3.61
CA PHE A 26 11.23 -5.34 -2.17
C PHE A 26 11.59 -3.89 -1.84
N LEU A 27 12.60 -3.32 -2.50
CA LEU A 27 13.04 -1.95 -2.27
C LEU A 27 11.94 -0.93 -2.59
N ALA A 28 11.16 -1.17 -3.66
CA ALA A 28 10.02 -0.32 -4.02
C ALA A 28 8.91 -0.31 -2.95
N MET A 29 8.71 -1.42 -2.24
CA MET A 29 7.71 -1.54 -1.17
C MET A 29 8.27 -1.26 0.23
N ALA A 30 9.59 -1.24 0.41
CA ALA A 30 10.24 -1.18 1.72
C ALA A 30 9.84 0.04 2.56
N TYR A 31 9.40 1.13 1.92
CA TYR A 31 8.88 2.31 2.61
C TYR A 31 7.76 1.97 3.61
N ILE A 32 6.97 0.91 3.35
CA ILE A 32 5.88 0.49 4.22
C ILE A 32 6.36 0.10 5.62
N LEU A 33 7.61 -0.40 5.73
CA LEU A 33 8.21 -0.74 7.01
C LEU A 33 8.48 0.49 7.87
N GLY A 34 8.64 1.68 7.27
CA GLY A 34 8.72 2.93 8.01
C GLY A 34 7.35 3.59 8.21
N VAL A 35 6.58 3.71 7.15
CA VAL A 35 5.34 4.51 7.15
C VAL A 35 4.21 3.82 7.92
N ASN A 36 4.06 2.51 7.78
CA ASN A 36 2.97 1.79 8.44
C ASN A 36 3.06 1.85 9.98
N PRO A 37 4.22 1.57 10.61
CA PRO A 37 4.37 1.71 12.06
C PRO A 37 4.12 3.13 12.57
N THR A 38 4.61 4.15 11.87
CA THR A 38 4.39 5.55 12.25
C THR A 38 2.91 5.89 12.24
N MET A 39 2.19 5.50 11.19
CA MET A 39 0.77 5.82 11.05
C MET A 39 -0.12 5.05 12.03
N LEU A 40 0.15 3.77 12.33
CA LEU A 40 -0.64 3.05 13.33
C LEU A 40 -0.27 3.46 14.77
N ALA A 41 0.95 3.96 14.99
CA ALA A 41 1.35 4.50 16.28
C ALA A 41 0.60 5.80 16.65
N GLU A 42 0.18 6.59 15.66
CA GLU A 42 -0.73 7.72 15.89
C GLU A 42 -2.09 7.27 16.44
N GLY A 43 -2.52 6.04 16.11
CA GLY A 43 -3.71 5.39 16.69
C GLY A 43 -3.46 4.68 18.02
N GLY A 44 -2.27 4.80 18.61
CA GLY A 44 -1.92 4.22 19.90
C GLY A 44 -1.25 2.85 19.86
N MET A 45 -0.94 2.29 18.68
CA MET A 45 -0.28 0.99 18.57
C MET A 45 1.24 1.08 18.81
N PRO A 46 1.88 0.07 19.43
CA PRO A 46 3.34 0.03 19.58
C PRO A 46 4.05 -0.07 18.22
N ALA A 47 4.80 0.96 17.83
CA ALA A 47 5.46 1.03 16.51
C ALA A 47 6.39 -0.17 16.23
N SER A 48 7.18 -0.61 17.21
CA SER A 48 8.08 -1.77 17.05
C SER A 48 7.31 -3.07 16.81
N GLY A 49 6.16 -3.25 17.47
CA GLY A 49 5.27 -4.39 17.27
C GLY A 49 4.63 -4.37 15.88
N VAL A 50 4.16 -3.20 15.44
CA VAL A 50 3.58 -3.02 14.10
C VAL A 50 4.62 -3.25 13.01
N PHE A 51 5.86 -2.77 13.20
CA PHE A 51 6.97 -3.01 12.28
C PHE A 51 7.18 -4.51 12.08
N PHE A 52 7.35 -5.25 13.18
CA PHE A 52 7.61 -6.68 13.14
C PHE A 52 6.43 -7.44 12.52
N ALA A 53 5.19 -7.12 12.93
CA ALA A 53 3.99 -7.74 12.39
C ALA A 53 3.84 -7.48 10.89
N THR A 54 4.14 -6.26 10.42
CA THR A 54 4.06 -5.89 9.00
C THR A 54 5.09 -6.65 8.17
N ALA A 55 6.36 -6.66 8.61
CA ALA A 55 7.44 -7.35 7.91
C ALA A 55 7.18 -8.86 7.84
N LEU A 56 6.79 -9.47 8.96
CA LEU A 56 6.56 -10.91 9.05
C LEU A 56 5.35 -11.35 8.22
N SER A 57 4.22 -10.65 8.36
CA SER A 57 2.99 -11.00 7.62
C SER A 57 3.15 -10.78 6.12
N SER A 58 3.77 -9.68 5.69
CA SER A 58 4.04 -9.40 4.27
C SER A 58 5.03 -10.39 3.67
N GLY A 59 6.07 -10.76 4.43
CA GLY A 59 7.03 -11.77 4.01
C GLY A 59 6.37 -13.14 3.80
N ILE A 60 5.56 -13.59 4.76
CA ILE A 60 4.82 -14.85 4.66
C ILE A 60 3.83 -14.80 3.48
N ALA A 61 3.08 -13.70 3.31
CA ALA A 61 2.14 -13.54 2.21
C ALA A 61 2.84 -13.60 0.85
N CYS A 62 3.96 -12.88 0.68
CA CYS A 62 4.78 -12.92 -0.53
C CYS A 62 5.30 -14.33 -0.83
N ILE A 63 5.78 -15.06 0.18
CA ILE A 63 6.27 -16.44 0.02
C ILE A 63 5.15 -17.38 -0.42
N ILE A 64 3.97 -17.29 0.21
CA ILE A 64 2.80 -18.09 -0.16
C ILE A 64 2.39 -17.77 -1.61
N MET A 65 2.37 -16.49 -1.99
CA MET A 65 2.02 -16.08 -3.34
C MET A 65 3.00 -16.61 -4.39
N GLY A 66 4.30 -16.51 -4.10
CA GLY A 66 5.36 -17.01 -4.97
C GLY A 66 5.34 -18.52 -5.13
N ILE A 67 5.27 -19.28 -4.02
CA ILE A 67 5.39 -20.75 -4.07
C ILE A 67 4.08 -21.41 -4.51
N VAL A 68 2.95 -21.04 -3.90
CA VAL A 68 1.67 -21.74 -4.11
C VAL A 68 0.99 -21.26 -5.38
N SER A 69 0.95 -19.94 -5.58
CA SER A 69 0.21 -19.34 -6.70
C SER A 69 1.08 -19.08 -7.93
N LYS A 70 2.41 -19.22 -7.81
CA LYS A 70 3.39 -18.94 -8.89
C LYS A 70 3.17 -17.58 -9.55
N TYR A 71 2.77 -16.59 -8.74
CA TYR A 71 2.43 -15.25 -9.23
C TYR A 71 3.38 -14.22 -8.60
N PRO A 72 4.20 -13.52 -9.40
CA PRO A 72 5.27 -12.65 -8.93
C PRO A 72 4.71 -11.28 -8.51
N VAL A 73 3.88 -11.24 -7.46
CA VAL A 73 3.35 -9.99 -6.90
C VAL A 73 3.73 -9.81 -5.45
N GLY A 74 4.18 -8.59 -5.13
CA GLY A 74 4.41 -8.16 -3.77
C GLY A 74 3.10 -7.96 -3.02
N LEU A 75 3.00 -8.55 -1.82
CA LEU A 75 1.85 -8.41 -0.94
C LEU A 75 2.28 -7.67 0.32
N ALA A 76 1.67 -6.52 0.57
CA ALA A 76 1.86 -5.72 1.76
C ALA A 76 0.56 -4.96 2.10
N PRO A 77 0.42 -4.42 3.32
CA PRO A 77 -0.78 -3.68 3.71
C PRO A 77 -1.10 -2.48 2.79
N GLY A 78 -2.38 -2.31 2.45
CA GLY A 78 -2.83 -1.18 1.65
C GLY A 78 -2.87 0.12 2.47
N MET A 79 -2.04 1.10 2.10
CA MET A 79 -1.91 2.36 2.86
C MET A 79 -3.24 3.13 3.03
N GLY A 80 -4.15 3.07 2.06
CA GLY A 80 -5.44 3.77 2.14
C GLY A 80 -6.35 3.21 3.23
N LEU A 81 -6.34 1.88 3.40
CA LEU A 81 -7.11 1.21 4.46
C LEU A 81 -6.52 1.50 5.84
N ASN A 82 -5.19 1.55 5.94
CA ASN A 82 -4.51 1.88 7.20
C ASN A 82 -4.79 3.34 7.62
N ALA A 83 -4.89 4.27 6.66
CA ALA A 83 -5.27 5.65 6.95
C ALA A 83 -6.71 5.76 7.44
N LEU A 84 -7.66 5.05 6.81
CA LEU A 84 -9.05 4.97 7.29
C LEU A 84 -9.12 4.34 8.69
N PHE A 85 -8.33 3.30 8.94
CA PHE A 85 -8.23 2.64 10.24
C PHE A 85 -7.75 3.60 11.35
N THR A 86 -6.62 4.28 11.15
CA THR A 86 -6.06 5.21 12.14
C THR A 86 -6.93 6.46 12.30
N TYR A 87 -7.17 7.19 11.20
CA TYR A 87 -7.72 8.54 11.29
C TYR A 87 -9.23 8.55 11.53
N THR A 88 -9.97 7.63 10.90
CA THR A 88 -11.43 7.60 11.03
C THR A 88 -11.86 6.67 12.17
N ILE A 89 -11.48 5.39 12.12
CA ILE A 89 -12.01 4.41 13.08
C ILE A 89 -11.48 4.63 14.49
N ILE A 90 -10.20 4.94 14.64
CA ILE A 90 -9.59 5.15 15.96
C ILE A 90 -9.76 6.59 16.41
N LEU A 91 -9.19 7.56 15.67
CA LEU A 91 -9.08 8.94 16.13
C LEU A 91 -10.41 9.72 16.08
N GLU A 92 -11.14 9.65 14.97
CA GLU A 92 -12.40 10.39 14.80
C GLU A 92 -13.57 9.76 15.58
N MET A 93 -13.72 8.43 15.51
CA MET A 93 -14.78 7.72 16.22
C MET A 93 -14.44 7.41 17.70
N GLY A 94 -13.20 7.65 18.13
CA GLY A 94 -12.76 7.47 19.52
C GLY A 94 -12.67 6.00 19.98
N ASN A 95 -12.50 5.05 19.06
CA ASN A 95 -12.35 3.63 19.41
C ASN A 95 -10.91 3.32 19.82
N THR A 96 -10.73 2.27 20.63
CA THR A 96 -9.37 1.75 20.88
C THR A 96 -8.89 0.93 19.68
N TRP A 97 -7.57 0.86 19.49
CA TRP A 97 -6.98 0.12 18.38
C TRP A 97 -7.27 -1.39 18.48
N GLU A 98 -7.45 -1.93 19.69
CA GLU A 98 -7.86 -3.33 19.91
C GLU A 98 -9.27 -3.60 19.39
N THR A 99 -10.22 -2.69 19.66
CA THR A 99 -11.59 -2.80 19.12
C THR A 99 -11.59 -2.69 17.60
N ALA A 100 -10.80 -1.76 17.05
CA ALA A 100 -10.65 -1.62 15.61
C ALA A 100 -10.05 -2.88 14.97
N LEU A 101 -9.04 -3.50 15.58
CA LEU A 101 -8.47 -4.78 15.12
C LEU A 101 -9.48 -5.93 15.19
N ALA A 102 -10.30 -5.99 16.23
CA ALA A 102 -11.37 -6.99 16.34
C ALA A 102 -12.37 -6.84 15.18
N ALA A 103 -12.74 -5.61 14.82
CA ALA A 103 -13.58 -5.34 13.66
C ALA A 103 -12.92 -5.82 12.36
N VAL A 104 -11.63 -5.50 12.14
CA VAL A 104 -10.86 -5.96 10.97
C VAL A 104 -10.80 -7.49 10.90
N PHE A 105 -10.61 -8.16 12.03
CA PHE A 105 -10.60 -9.62 12.10
C PHE A 105 -11.95 -10.22 11.69
N VAL A 106 -13.06 -9.70 12.23
CA VAL A 106 -14.42 -10.13 11.87
C VAL A 106 -14.70 -9.85 10.39
N SER A 107 -14.36 -8.67 9.88
CA SER A 107 -14.49 -8.32 8.47
C SER A 107 -13.69 -9.26 7.57
N SER A 108 -12.51 -9.71 8.00
CA SER A 108 -11.67 -10.66 7.27
C SER A 108 -12.32 -12.04 7.20
N ILE A 109 -12.94 -12.52 8.27
CA ILE A 109 -13.72 -13.77 8.28
C ILE A 109 -14.91 -13.67 7.32
N VAL A 110 -15.67 -12.58 7.39
CA VAL A 110 -16.80 -12.34 6.48
C VAL A 110 -16.33 -12.30 5.03
N PHE A 111 -15.22 -11.60 4.75
CA PHE A 111 -14.64 -11.52 3.42
C PHE A 111 -14.15 -12.88 2.91
N LEU A 112 -13.57 -13.72 3.77
CA LEU A 112 -13.18 -15.09 3.44
C LEU A 112 -14.41 -15.91 3.00
N ILE A 113 -15.51 -15.85 3.75
CA ILE A 113 -16.76 -16.55 3.42
C ILE A 113 -17.34 -16.08 2.08
N ILE A 114 -17.36 -14.76 1.85
CA ILE A 114 -17.81 -14.16 0.59
C ILE A 114 -16.92 -14.59 -0.60
N THR A 115 -15.61 -14.72 -0.36
CA THR A 115 -14.65 -15.14 -1.39
C THR A 115 -14.81 -16.62 -1.74
N ILE A 116 -14.93 -17.50 -0.74
CA ILE A 116 -15.09 -18.95 -0.96
C ILE A 116 -16.47 -19.28 -1.59
N SER A 117 -17.52 -18.52 -1.26
CA SER A 117 -18.86 -18.71 -1.83
C SER A 117 -18.99 -18.23 -3.29
N GLY A 118 -17.96 -17.61 -3.87
CA GLY A 118 -17.99 -17.05 -5.23
C GLY A 118 -18.85 -15.79 -5.36
N LEU A 119 -19.41 -15.28 -4.26
CA LEU A 119 -20.26 -14.10 -4.25
C LEU A 119 -19.47 -12.83 -4.60
N ARG A 120 -18.17 -12.79 -4.25
CA ARG A 120 -17.26 -11.70 -4.60
C ARG A 120 -17.31 -11.34 -6.09
N GLU A 121 -17.24 -12.34 -6.97
CA GLU A 121 -17.20 -12.13 -8.41
C GLU A 121 -18.54 -11.60 -8.93
N LYS A 122 -19.66 -12.10 -8.40
CA LYS A 122 -21.00 -11.60 -8.73
C LYS A 122 -21.17 -10.13 -8.34
N ILE A 123 -20.73 -9.75 -7.13
CA ILE A 123 -20.77 -8.35 -6.68
C ILE A 123 -19.94 -7.48 -7.62
N LEU A 124 -18.72 -7.88 -7.95
CA LEU A 124 -17.84 -7.13 -8.84
C LEU A 124 -18.42 -7.00 -10.25
N ASN A 125 -19.12 -8.02 -10.76
CA ASN A 125 -19.73 -7.98 -12.09
C ASN A 125 -20.96 -7.06 -12.15
N ILE A 126 -21.65 -6.82 -11.03
CA ILE A 126 -22.78 -5.89 -10.95
C ILE A 126 -22.32 -4.44 -10.98
N ILE A 127 -21.12 -4.14 -10.47
CA ILE A 127 -20.61 -2.77 -10.40
C ILE A 127 -20.21 -2.30 -11.82
N PRO A 128 -20.83 -1.21 -12.34
CA PRO A 128 -20.45 -0.57 -13.60
C PRO A 128 -18.95 -0.24 -13.65
N ASN A 129 -18.34 -0.36 -14.83
CA ASN A 129 -16.91 -0.06 -15.00
C ASN A 129 -16.56 1.38 -14.61
N ASP A 130 -17.46 2.34 -14.85
CA ASP A 130 -17.25 3.75 -14.46
C ASP A 130 -17.12 3.89 -12.93
N LEU A 131 -17.92 3.14 -12.16
CA LEU A 131 -17.81 3.14 -10.70
C LEU A 131 -16.52 2.45 -10.23
N LYS A 132 -16.08 1.37 -10.91
CA LYS A 132 -14.78 0.73 -10.61
C LYS A 132 -13.61 1.69 -10.83
N LEU A 133 -13.62 2.42 -11.95
CA LEU A 133 -12.61 3.44 -12.26
C LEU A 133 -12.67 4.59 -11.25
N GLY A 134 -13.87 5.03 -10.88
CA GLY A 134 -14.08 6.06 -9.86
C GLY A 134 -13.52 5.68 -8.48
N ILE A 135 -13.70 4.42 -8.05
CA ILE A 135 -13.12 3.91 -6.80
C ILE A 135 -11.58 3.97 -6.86
N GLY A 136 -10.99 3.52 -7.96
CA GLY A 136 -9.54 3.57 -8.16
C GLY A 136 -8.99 5.01 -8.13
N ALA A 137 -9.65 5.92 -8.84
CA ALA A 137 -9.28 7.34 -8.86
C ALA A 137 -9.42 7.96 -7.46
N GLY A 138 -10.49 7.66 -6.73
CA GLY A 138 -10.73 8.17 -5.38
C GLY A 138 -9.65 7.73 -4.38
N ILE A 139 -9.27 6.44 -4.39
CA ILE A 139 -8.18 5.92 -3.56
C ILE A 139 -6.85 6.59 -3.93
N GLY A 140 -6.58 6.79 -5.23
CA GLY A 140 -5.39 7.48 -5.72
C GLY A 140 -5.31 8.93 -5.22
N PHE A 141 -6.38 9.72 -5.39
CA PHE A 141 -6.44 11.10 -4.91
C PHE A 141 -6.34 11.19 -3.38
N PHE A 142 -6.96 10.26 -2.65
CA PHE A 142 -6.86 10.21 -1.20
C PHE A 142 -5.43 9.94 -0.72
N LEU A 143 -4.72 8.99 -1.34
CA LEU A 143 -3.31 8.71 -1.03
C LEU A 143 -2.40 9.88 -1.41
N ALA A 144 -2.65 10.52 -2.56
CA ALA A 144 -1.90 11.71 -2.96
C ALA A 144 -2.09 12.85 -1.94
N PHE A 145 -3.32 13.09 -1.50
CA PHE A 145 -3.62 14.09 -0.48
C PHE A 145 -2.90 13.79 0.85
N LEU A 146 -2.94 12.54 1.32
CA LEU A 146 -2.26 12.15 2.55
C LEU A 146 -0.74 12.33 2.42
N GLY A 147 -0.15 11.96 1.28
CA GLY A 147 1.28 12.18 1.02
C GLY A 147 1.67 13.66 1.04
N LEU A 148 0.89 14.53 0.38
CA LEU A 148 1.11 15.98 0.39
C LEU A 148 1.02 16.56 1.80
N LYS A 149 0.10 16.05 2.63
CA LYS A 149 -0.04 16.43 4.04
C LYS A 149 1.15 15.96 4.87
N SER A 150 1.57 14.70 4.74
CA SER A 150 2.70 14.13 5.48
C SER A 150 4.04 14.81 5.15
N CYS A 151 4.22 15.29 3.91
CA CYS A 151 5.42 16.04 3.51
C CYS A 151 5.36 17.54 3.88
N GLY A 152 4.24 18.02 4.42
CA GLY A 152 4.05 19.43 4.81
C GLY A 152 3.83 20.39 3.64
N ILE A 153 3.50 19.89 2.45
CA ILE A 153 3.08 20.71 1.30
C ILE A 153 1.67 21.25 1.53
N ILE A 154 0.81 20.42 2.15
CA ILE A 154 -0.53 20.79 2.58
C ILE A 154 -0.57 20.81 4.11
N THR A 155 -1.12 21.86 4.70
CA THR A 155 -1.38 21.95 6.15
C THR A 155 -2.86 22.23 6.42
N SER A 156 -3.32 21.84 7.61
CA SER A 156 -4.69 22.11 8.05
C SER A 156 -4.87 23.60 8.32
N ASP A 157 -5.98 24.17 7.85
CA ASP A 157 -6.39 25.54 8.18
C ASP A 157 -7.83 25.54 8.73
N PRO A 158 -8.13 26.23 9.85
CA PRO A 158 -9.47 26.24 10.41
C PRO A 158 -10.55 26.84 9.49
N SER A 159 -10.16 27.69 8.54
CA SER A 159 -11.07 28.43 7.66
C SER A 159 -11.30 27.75 6.31
N THR A 160 -10.28 27.10 5.75
CA THR A 160 -10.35 26.46 4.42
C THR A 160 -10.17 24.94 4.46
N PHE A 161 -9.98 24.35 5.65
CA PHE A 161 -9.57 22.95 5.89
C PHE A 161 -8.17 22.59 5.34
N VAL A 162 -7.73 23.25 4.27
CA VAL A 162 -6.46 23.02 3.57
C VAL A 162 -5.84 24.37 3.23
N THR A 163 -4.57 24.55 3.60
CA THR A 163 -3.72 25.66 3.17
C THR A 163 -2.36 25.16 2.69
N MET A 164 -1.63 26.02 1.98
CA MET A 164 -0.30 25.70 1.47
C MET A 164 0.71 25.82 2.61
N GLY A 165 1.48 24.75 2.83
CA GLY A 165 2.60 24.76 3.77
C GLY A 165 3.85 25.40 3.19
N SER A 166 4.92 25.46 3.98
CA SER A 166 6.20 26.01 3.52
C SER A 166 6.88 25.05 2.55
N LEU A 167 7.02 25.47 1.28
CA LEU A 167 7.73 24.70 0.25
C LEU A 167 9.25 24.61 0.49
N LEU A 168 9.78 25.46 1.36
CA LEU A 168 11.18 25.44 1.80
C LEU A 168 11.43 24.45 2.95
N TYR A 169 10.37 23.79 3.44
CA TYR A 169 10.49 22.75 4.46
C TYR A 169 11.22 21.53 3.87
N PRO A 170 12.25 20.95 4.54
CA PRO A 170 13.08 19.91 3.94
C PRO A 170 12.31 18.68 3.42
N PRO A 171 11.30 18.13 4.12
CA PRO A 171 10.43 17.07 3.60
C PRO A 171 9.62 17.47 2.35
N ALA A 172 9.13 18.71 2.26
CA ALA A 172 8.38 19.21 1.11
C ALA A 172 9.30 19.35 -0.11
N LEU A 173 10.51 19.86 0.08
CA LEU A 173 11.52 19.98 -0.97
C LEU A 173 11.94 18.60 -1.50
N LEU A 174 12.14 17.64 -0.59
CA LEU A 174 12.48 16.26 -0.96
C LEU A 174 11.37 15.62 -1.79
N ALA A 175 10.10 15.83 -1.44
CA ALA A 175 8.96 15.34 -2.20
C ALA A 175 8.88 15.96 -3.60
N LEU A 176 9.07 17.28 -3.72
CA LEU A 176 9.05 17.98 -5.02
C LEU A 176 10.19 17.53 -5.94
N ILE A 177 11.41 17.43 -5.41
CA ILE A 177 12.57 16.94 -6.17
C ILE A 177 12.36 15.47 -6.55
N GLY A 178 11.84 14.65 -5.64
CA GLY A 178 11.53 13.25 -5.90
C GLY A 178 10.54 13.08 -7.05
N ILE A 179 9.42 13.82 -7.02
CA ILE A 179 8.42 13.82 -8.11
C ILE A 179 9.04 14.24 -9.44
N LEU A 180 9.88 15.27 -9.45
CA LEU A 180 10.58 15.72 -10.67
C LEU A 180 11.51 14.64 -11.23
N ILE A 181 12.31 13.99 -10.37
CA ILE A 181 13.22 12.91 -10.80
C ILE A 181 12.41 11.73 -11.36
N THR A 182 11.33 11.32 -10.69
CA THR A 182 10.46 10.25 -11.16
C THR A 182 9.86 10.57 -12.53
N LEU A 183 9.38 11.79 -12.74
CA LEU A 183 8.86 12.25 -14.04
C LEU A 183 9.94 12.21 -15.14
N ILE A 184 11.16 12.64 -14.83
CA ILE A 184 12.27 12.59 -15.79
C ILE A 184 12.58 11.14 -16.20
N PHE A 185 12.68 10.22 -15.24
CA PHE A 185 12.95 8.82 -15.51
C PHE A 185 11.80 8.12 -16.23
N TYR A 186 10.55 8.50 -15.93
CA TYR A 186 9.36 8.03 -16.63
C TYR A 186 9.40 8.43 -18.11
N VAL A 187 9.69 9.70 -18.41
CA VAL A 187 9.81 10.20 -19.80
C VAL A 187 10.98 9.53 -20.53
N GLN A 188 12.08 9.25 -19.84
CA GLN A 188 13.26 8.57 -20.40
C GLN A 188 13.08 7.05 -20.57
N LYS A 189 11.93 6.48 -20.16
CA LYS A 189 11.62 5.03 -20.25
C LYS A 189 12.71 4.15 -19.64
N VAL A 190 13.34 4.61 -18.55
CA VAL A 190 14.36 3.82 -17.84
C VAL A 190 13.68 2.61 -17.19
N PRO A 191 14.19 1.38 -17.37
CA PRO A 191 13.66 0.17 -16.74
C PRO A 191 13.93 0.19 -15.22
N ALA A 192 13.10 0.95 -14.49
CA ALA A 192 13.01 1.11 -13.03
C ALA A 192 12.08 2.29 -12.66
N ALA A 193 11.66 3.13 -13.63
CA ALA A 193 10.71 4.21 -13.37
C ALA A 193 9.31 3.63 -13.09
N VAL A 194 8.82 3.83 -11.86
CA VAL A 194 7.46 3.49 -11.41
C VAL A 194 6.60 4.72 -11.47
#